data_AF-A0A2N5IV51-F1
#
_entry.id   AF-A0A2N5IV51-F1
#
_cell.length_a   1.000
_cell.length_b   1.000
_cell.length_c   1.000
_cell.angle_alpha   90.00
_cell.angle_beta   90.00
_cell.angle_gamma   90.00
#
_symmetry.space_group_name_H-M   'P 1'
#
loop_
_entity.id
_entity.type
_entity.pdbx_description
1 polymer ?
#
loop_
_entity_poly.entity_id
_entity_poly.type
_entity_poly.pdbx_seq_one_letter_code
_entity_poly.pdbx_strand_id
1 'polypeptide(L)' 'MHGAEILLQPGVFPRLLQGLWVTVWIAGVSVGVSIPVGLLVG' A
#
# COMPACT_ATOMS: atom_id res chain seq x y z
N MET A 1 25.24 -6.26 -6.88
CA MET A 1 23.85 -5.82 -6.57
C MET A 1 23.76 -5.51 -5.08
N HIS A 2 24.22 -4.34 -4.63
CA HIS A 2 24.27 -3.98 -3.19
C HIS A 2 22.96 -3.43 -2.61
N GLY A 3 21.92 -3.22 -3.44
CA GLY A 3 20.65 -2.64 -2.97
C GLY A 3 19.72 -3.63 -2.25
N ALA A 4 19.80 -4.93 -2.56
CA ALA A 4 18.93 -5.94 -1.95
C ALA A 4 19.38 -6.33 -0.53
N GLU A 5 20.65 -6.15 -0.21
CA GLU A 5 21.22 -6.34 1.14
C GLU A 5 20.54 -5.41 2.16
N ILE A 6 20.03 -4.24 1.72
CA ILE A 6 19.28 -3.30 2.57
C ILE A 6 17.93 -3.87 3.04
N LEU A 7 17.30 -4.72 2.23
CA LEU A 7 16.04 -5.40 2.53
C LEU A 7 16.24 -6.53 3.53
N LEU A 8 17.44 -7.14 3.50
CA LEU A 8 17.85 -8.24 4.38
C LEU A 8 18.41 -7.75 5.72
N GLN A 9 18.54 -6.43 5.92
CA GLN A 9 18.84 -5.87 7.23
C GLN A 9 17.72 -6.23 8.23
N PRO A 10 18.07 -6.73 9.42
CA PRO A 10 17.09 -7.10 10.43
C PRO A 10 16.14 -5.93 10.72
N GLY A 11 14.83 -6.14 10.54
CA GLY A 11 13.78 -5.15 10.85
C GLY A 11 13.35 -4.23 9.70
N VAL A 12 14.04 -4.19 8.56
CA VAL A 12 13.61 -3.39 7.40
C VAL A 12 12.46 -4.06 6.65
N PHE A 13 12.56 -5.36 6.39
CA PHE A 13 11.53 -6.11 5.66
C PHE A 13 10.13 -6.06 6.31
N PRO A 14 9.96 -6.25 7.64
CA PRO A 14 8.65 -6.09 8.29
C PRO A 14 8.07 -4.68 8.15
N ARG A 15 8.91 -3.63 8.20
CA ARG A 15 8.48 -2.23 8.04
C ARG A 15 7.98 -1.97 6.62
N LEU A 16 8.62 -2.54 5.61
CA LEU A 16 8.19 -2.42 4.21
C LEU A 16 6.85 -3.12 3.98
N LEU A 17 6.67 -4.33 4.52
CA LEU A 17 5.39 -5.03 4.46
C LEU A 17 4.27 -4.26 5.17
N GLN A 18 4.57 -3.64 6.32
CA GLN A 18 3.62 -2.75 6.99
C GLN A 18 3.25 -1.54 6.12
N GLY A 19 4.23 -0.88 5.51
CA GLY A 19 3.97 0.23 4.58
C GLY A 19 3.15 -0.18 3.37
N LEU A 20 3.48 -1.33 2.77
CA LEU A 20 2.71 -1.92 1.67
C LEU A 20 1.27 -2.21 2.09
N TRP A 21 1.07 -2.79 3.28
CA TRP A 21 -0.25 -3.07 3.82
C TRP A 21 -1.09 -1.80 3.97
N VAL A 22 -0.50 -0.71 4.46
CA VAL A 22 -1.16 0.61 4.54
C VAL A 22 -1.55 1.11 3.15
N THR A 23 -0.68 0.98 2.15
CA THR A 23 -0.97 1.38 0.77
C THR A 23 -2.16 0.60 0.19
N VAL A 24 -2.23 -0.71 0.44
CA VAL A 24 -3.36 -1.54 0.00
C VAL A 24 -4.68 -1.05 0.60
N TRP A 25 -4.69 -0.71 1.90
CA TRP A 25 -5.87 -0.15 2.56
C TRP A 25 -6.30 1.19 1.98
N ILE A 26 -5.35 2.10 1.75
CA ILE A 26 -5.64 3.39 1.13
C ILE A 26 -6.27 3.19 -0.24
N ALA A 27 -5.68 2.32 -1.06
CA ALA A 27 -6.22 2.00 -2.38
C ALA A 27 -7.63 1.40 -2.28
N GLY A 28 -7.84 0.42 -1.40
CA GLY A 28 -9.13 -0.23 -1.20
C GLY A 28 -10.22 0.74 -0.77
N VAL A 29 -9.96 1.59 0.22
CA VAL A 29 -10.92 2.60 0.71
C VAL A 29 -11.19 3.65 -0.38
N SER A 30 -10.14 4.14 -1.06
CA SER A 30 -10.28 5.17 -2.09
C SER A 30 -11.14 4.68 -3.25
N VAL A 31 -10.87 3.47 -3.76
CA VAL A 31 -11.67 2.86 -4.83
C VAL A 31 -13.09 2.57 -4.34
N GLY A 32 -13.23 2.02 -3.14
CA GLY A 32 -14.52 1.67 -2.54
C GLY A 32 -15.45 2.87 -2.36
N VAL A 33 -14.92 4.07 -2.12
CA VAL A 33 -15.70 5.32 -2.07
C VAL A 33 -15.86 5.94 -3.46
N SER A 34 -14.84 5.91 -4.30
CA SER A 34 -14.88 6.56 -5.62
C SER A 34 -15.90 5.93 -6.56
N ILE A 35 -16.06 4.59 -6.53
CA ILE A 35 -17.04 3.88 -7.35
C ILE A 35 -18.48 4.35 -7.05
N PRO A 36 -19.01 4.26 -5.81
CA PRO A 36 -20.38 4.67 -5.53
C PRO A 36 -20.58 6.18 -5.76
N VAL A 37 -19.61 7.02 -5.40
CA VAL A 37 -19.70 8.47 -5.69
C VAL A 37 -19.78 8.73 -7.19
N GLY A 38 -18.94 8.06 -7.99
CA GLY A 38 -18.97 8.16 -9.44
C GLY A 38 -20.31 7.72 -10.04
N LEU A 39 -20.92 6.65 -9.50
CA LEU A 39 -22.24 6.19 -9.93
C LEU A 39 -23.38 7.12 -9.52
N LEU A 40 -23.24 7.86 -8.42
CA LEU A 40 -24.28 8.77 -7.93
C LEU A 40 -24.24 10.14 -8.61
N VAL A 41 -23.06 10.59 -9.04
CA VAL A 41 -22.83 11.96 -9.54
C VAL A 41 -22.61 12.02 -11.05
N GLY A 42 -22.15 10.92 -11.68
CA GLY A 42 -21.95 10.82 -13.13
C GLY A 42 -23.24 10.58 -13.89
#